data_AF-A0A3C1K2U9-F1
#
_entry.id   AF-A0A3C1K2U9-F1
#
_cell.length_a   1.000
_cell.length_b   1.000
_cell.length_c   1.000
_cell.angle_alpha   90.00
_cell.angle_beta   90.00
_cell.angle_gamma   90.00
#
_symmetry.space_group_name_H-M   'P 1'
#
loop_
_entity.id
_entity.type
_entity.pdbx_description
1 polymer ?
#
loop_
_entity_poly.entity_id
_entity_poly.type
_entity_poly.pdbx_seq_one_letter_code
_entity_poly.pdbx_strand_id
1 'polypeptide(L)'
;MTSYEKYEHWLTLSRYDIDTAKILLDAKRYSYVPVLCQQSAERLLKGMFVCHTGKESNKSHNVPFLANKLIESITFIETEAGKRFEKEKDDYEELMVDLMFYYMSDYPFSYKKFSDRFIEEKVALEIYNNTLKLLTWLESFQVGLK
;
A
#
# COMPACT_ATOMS: atom_id res chain seq x y z
N MET A 1 -21.22 7.45 6.47
CA MET A 1 -19.84 7.13 6.84
C MET A 1 -19.00 8.39 6.84
N THR A 2 -18.37 8.74 7.96
CA THR A 2 -17.37 9.80 8.07
C THR A 2 -16.13 9.44 7.26
N SER A 3 -15.25 10.41 7.00
CA SER A 3 -13.95 10.15 6.33
C SER A 3 -13.11 9.14 7.11
N TYR A 4 -13.17 9.20 8.44
CA TYR A 4 -12.48 8.25 9.31
C TYR A 4 -13.09 6.84 9.25
N GLU A 5 -14.42 6.70 9.27
CA GLU A 5 -15.07 5.39 9.10
C GLU A 5 -14.74 4.76 7.73
N LYS A 6 -14.60 5.57 6.68
CA LYS A 6 -14.12 5.10 5.37
C LYS A 6 -12.66 4.67 5.43
N TYR A 7 -11.80 5.43 6.11
CA TYR A 7 -10.41 5.05 6.33
C TYR A 7 -10.29 3.71 7.07
N GLU A 8 -11.04 3.51 8.16
CA GLU A 8 -11.05 2.26 8.93
C GLU A 8 -11.43 1.05 8.05
N HIS A 9 -12.36 1.24 7.11
CA HIS A 9 -12.68 0.21 6.11
C HIS A 9 -11.48 -0.13 5.23
N TRP A 10 -10.81 0.88 4.66
CA TRP A 10 -9.60 0.67 3.85
C TRP A 10 -8.44 0.05 4.65
N LEU A 11 -8.25 0.49 5.90
CA LEU A 11 -7.26 -0.06 6.82
C LEU A 11 -7.54 -1.53 7.12
N THR A 12 -8.80 -1.89 7.36
CA THR A 12 -9.22 -3.29 7.55
C THR A 12 -8.85 -4.15 6.33
N LEU A 13 -9.14 -3.67 5.12
CA LEU A 13 -8.79 -4.38 3.89
C LEU A 13 -7.27 -4.47 3.66
N SER A 14 -6.53 -3.42 4.01
CA SER A 14 -5.06 -3.40 3.93
C SER A 14 -4.44 -4.42 4.89
N ARG A 15 -4.93 -4.48 6.14
CA ARG A 15 -4.49 -5.46 7.15
C ARG A 15 -4.85 -6.89 6.76
N TYR A 16 -6.05 -7.10 6.24
CA TYR A 16 -6.45 -8.41 5.73
C TYR A 16 -5.50 -8.94 4.65
N ASP A 17 -5.06 -8.08 3.72
CA ASP A 17 -4.12 -8.48 2.67
C ASP A 17 -2.75 -8.85 3.23
N ILE A 18 -2.18 -8.04 4.13
CA ILE A 18 -0.84 -8.31 4.67
C ILE A 18 -0.84 -9.53 5.61
N ASP A 19 -1.93 -9.76 6.34
CA ASP A 19 -2.12 -10.98 7.14
C ASP A 19 -2.24 -12.22 6.23
N THR A 20 -2.97 -12.09 5.12
CA THR A 20 -3.04 -13.16 4.11
C THR A 20 -1.67 -13.43 3.48
N ALA A 21 -0.88 -12.38 3.22
CA ALA A 21 0.48 -12.51 2.69
C ALA A 21 1.37 -13.32 3.64
N LYS A 22 1.23 -13.10 4.96
CA LYS A 22 1.93 -13.88 5.98
C LYS A 22 1.53 -15.35 5.96
N ILE A 23 0.23 -15.65 5.87
CA ILE A 23 -0.27 -17.03 5.78
C ILE A 23 0.32 -17.75 4.56
N LEU A 24 0.36 -17.07 3.41
CA LEU A 24 0.93 -17.65 2.18
C LEU A 24 2.44 -17.88 2.28
N LEU A 25 3.16 -16.96 2.90
CA LEU A 25 4.59 -17.11 3.19
C LEU A 25 4.84 -18.35 4.07
N ASP A 26 4.09 -18.51 5.16
CA ASP A 26 4.21 -19.64 6.08
C ASP A 26 3.82 -20.97 5.42
N ALA A 27 2.83 -20.93 4.53
CA ALA A 27 2.38 -22.07 3.75
C ALA A 27 3.31 -22.41 2.56
N LYS A 28 4.43 -21.71 2.40
CA LYS A 28 5.39 -21.87 1.29
C LYS A 28 4.76 -21.63 -0.09
N ARG A 29 3.83 -20.67 -0.17
CA ARG A 29 3.09 -20.23 -1.38
C ARG A 29 3.52 -18.82 -1.76
N TYR A 30 4.72 -18.68 -2.29
CA TYR A 30 5.40 -17.38 -2.41
C TYR A 30 4.91 -16.46 -3.53
N SER A 31 4.49 -17.00 -4.68
CA SER A 31 4.20 -16.19 -5.88
C SER A 31 3.09 -15.14 -5.71
N TYR A 32 2.18 -15.32 -4.76
CA TYR A 32 1.09 -14.36 -4.51
C TYR A 32 1.37 -13.40 -3.33
N VAL A 33 2.44 -13.63 -2.56
CA VAL A 33 2.84 -12.75 -1.45
C VAL A 33 3.09 -11.31 -1.92
N PRO A 34 3.86 -11.05 -3.00
CA PRO A 34 4.12 -9.68 -3.45
C PRO A 34 2.87 -8.95 -3.96
N VAL A 35 1.90 -9.68 -4.49
CA VAL A 35 0.63 -9.13 -4.99
C VAL A 35 -0.18 -8.56 -3.83
N LEU A 36 -0.31 -9.34 -2.75
CA LEU A 36 -0.98 -8.90 -1.52
C LEU A 36 -0.24 -7.75 -0.85
N CYS A 37 1.09 -7.74 -0.91
CA CYS A 37 1.89 -6.63 -0.40
C CYS A 37 1.61 -5.31 -1.15
N GLN A 38 1.56 -5.35 -2.48
CA GLN A 38 1.21 -4.18 -3.30
C GLN A 38 -0.23 -3.71 -2.99
N GLN A 39 -1.18 -4.65 -2.94
CA GLN A 39 -2.59 -4.35 -2.69
C GLN A 39 -2.82 -3.74 -1.30
N SER A 40 -2.10 -4.23 -0.28
CA SER A 40 -2.15 -3.72 1.09
C SER A 40 -1.68 -2.27 1.16
N ALA A 41 -0.53 -1.94 0.54
CA ALA A 41 0.00 -0.58 0.49
C ALA A 41 -0.92 0.37 -0.29
N GLU A 42 -1.44 -0.08 -1.43
CA GLU A 42 -2.41 0.68 -2.24
C GLU A 42 -3.65 1.04 -1.42
N ARG A 43 -4.25 0.06 -0.76
CA ARG A 43 -5.48 0.24 0.04
C ARG A 43 -5.26 1.21 1.19
N LEU A 44 -4.13 1.11 1.88
CA LEU A 44 -3.82 2.03 2.97
C LEU A 44 -3.70 3.48 2.47
N LEU A 45 -2.94 3.72 1.39
CA LEU A 45 -2.80 5.06 0.81
C LEU A 45 -4.16 5.63 0.35
N LYS A 46 -5.02 4.80 -0.25
CA LYS A 46 -6.39 5.20 -0.62
C LYS A 46 -7.20 5.62 0.61
N GLY A 47 -7.12 4.85 1.69
CA GLY A 47 -7.75 5.19 2.97
C GLY A 47 -7.24 6.50 3.55
N MET A 48 -5.91 6.70 3.58
CA MET A 48 -5.28 7.92 4.08
C MET A 48 -5.73 9.14 3.29
N PHE A 49 -5.82 9.03 1.96
CA PHE A 49 -6.34 10.10 1.10
C PHE A 49 -7.78 10.46 1.45
N VAL A 50 -8.65 9.46 1.62
CA VAL A 50 -10.05 9.72 2.03
C VAL A 50 -10.10 10.40 3.39
N CYS A 51 -9.30 9.94 4.36
CA CYS A 51 -9.26 10.49 5.71
C CYS A 51 -8.90 11.98 5.72
N HIS A 52 -7.81 12.33 5.03
CA HIS A 52 -7.21 13.67 5.09
C HIS A 52 -7.85 14.69 4.15
N THR A 53 -8.59 14.24 3.13
CA THR A 53 -9.16 15.14 2.11
C THR A 53 -10.69 15.17 2.12
N GLY A 54 -11.34 14.16 2.72
CA GLY A 54 -12.78 13.95 2.63
C GLY A 54 -13.28 13.60 1.22
N LYS A 55 -12.38 13.44 0.25
CA LYS A 55 -12.70 13.08 -1.15
C LYS A 55 -12.51 11.59 -1.37
N GLU A 56 -13.21 11.05 -2.36
CA GLU A 56 -12.95 9.67 -2.79
C GLU A 56 -11.56 9.55 -3.44
N SER A 57 -10.88 8.44 -3.16
CA SER A 57 -9.58 8.18 -3.75
C SER A 57 -9.65 7.92 -5.26
N ASN A 58 -8.55 8.21 -5.96
CA ASN A 58 -8.40 7.85 -7.36
C ASN A 58 -8.49 6.32 -7.56
N LYS A 59 -9.02 5.91 -8.72
CA LYS A 59 -9.08 4.51 -9.18
C LYS A 59 -7.71 3.94 -9.61
N SER A 60 -6.64 4.71 -9.49
CA SER A 60 -5.27 4.28 -9.76
C SER A 60 -4.82 3.14 -8.83
N HIS A 61 -3.96 2.29 -9.36
CA HIS A 61 -3.26 1.23 -8.64
C HIS A 61 -1.78 1.54 -8.41
N ASN A 62 -1.33 2.68 -8.91
CA ASN A 62 0.07 3.08 -8.81
C ASN A 62 0.36 3.65 -7.41
N VAL A 63 1.11 2.90 -6.60
CA VAL A 63 1.42 3.21 -5.20
C VAL A 63 2.19 4.55 -5.06
N PRO A 64 3.31 4.80 -5.78
CA PRO A 64 3.97 6.11 -5.76
C PRO A 64 3.04 7.27 -6.13
N PHE A 65 2.20 7.09 -7.15
CA PHE A 65 1.22 8.08 -7.56
C PHE A 65 0.21 8.40 -6.45
N LEU A 66 -0.28 7.40 -5.73
CA LEU A 66 -1.22 7.61 -4.62
C LEU A 66 -0.55 8.37 -3.47
N ALA A 67 0.71 8.07 -3.15
CA ALA A 67 1.49 8.81 -2.16
C ALA A 67 1.68 10.28 -2.57
N ASN A 68 2.02 10.54 -3.84
CA ASN A 68 2.16 11.89 -4.37
C ASN A 68 0.81 12.65 -4.34
N LYS A 69 -0.32 11.98 -4.62
CA LYS A 69 -1.65 12.59 -4.52
C LYS A 69 -2.01 13.02 -3.10
N LEU A 70 -1.47 12.35 -2.09
CA LEU A 70 -1.66 12.77 -0.70
C LEU A 70 -0.94 14.10 -0.44
N ILE A 71 0.31 14.25 -0.90
CA ILE A 71 1.11 15.49 -0.78
C ILE A 71 0.50 16.65 -1.58
N GLU A 72 -0.03 16.40 -2.78
CA GLU A 72 -0.71 17.44 -3.57
C GLU A 72 -1.96 18.02 -2.85
N SER A 73 -2.48 17.34 -1.82
CA SER A 73 -3.61 17.84 -1.06
C SER A 73 -3.20 18.91 -0.05
N ILE A 74 -3.67 20.14 -0.28
CA ILE A 74 -3.47 21.28 0.63
C ILE A 74 -3.90 20.94 2.07
N THR A 75 -5.04 20.24 2.23
CA THR A 75 -5.55 19.86 3.56
C THR A 75 -4.64 18.90 4.32
N PHE A 76 -3.80 18.15 3.62
CA PHE A 76 -2.85 17.23 4.24
C PHE A 76 -1.50 17.91 4.44
N ILE A 77 -0.94 18.52 3.40
CA ILE A 77 0.43 19.04 3.41
C ILE A 77 0.63 20.19 4.41
N GLU A 78 -0.40 20.97 4.71
CA GLU A 78 -0.32 22.04 5.71
C GLU A 78 -0.25 21.52 7.15
N THR A 79 -0.60 20.25 7.39
CA THR A 79 -0.50 19.61 8.71
C THR A 79 0.94 19.23 9.04
N GLU A 80 1.26 19.11 10.33
CA GLU A 80 2.59 18.62 10.76
C GLU A 80 2.86 17.19 10.26
N ALA A 81 1.82 16.36 10.19
CA ALA A 81 1.90 15.02 9.61
C ALA A 81 2.25 15.06 8.12
N GLY A 82 1.62 15.96 7.35
CA GLY A 82 1.88 16.14 5.92
C GLY A 82 3.29 16.63 5.62
N LYS A 83 3.76 17.63 6.36
CA LYS A 83 5.16 18.12 6.25
C LYS A 83 6.17 17.03 6.55
N ARG A 84 5.92 16.22 7.60
CA ARG A 84 6.77 15.06 7.92
C ARG A 84 6.73 14.04 6.79
N PHE A 85 5.54 13.74 6.27
CA PHE A 85 5.36 12.79 5.18
C PHE A 85 6.16 13.19 3.95
N GLU A 86 6.06 14.45 3.51
CA GLU A 86 6.82 14.97 2.36
C GLU A 86 8.33 14.82 2.55
N LYS A 87 8.83 15.12 3.75
CA LYS A 87 10.26 15.00 4.07
C LYS A 87 10.76 13.54 4.05
N GLU A 88 9.95 12.60 4.50
CA GLU A 88 10.35 11.19 4.69
C GLU A 88 9.97 10.29 3.51
N LYS A 89 9.06 10.72 2.62
CA LYS A 89 8.52 9.87 1.55
C LYS A 89 9.61 9.30 0.64
N ASP A 90 10.65 10.09 0.34
CA ASP A 90 11.71 9.69 -0.57
C ASP A 90 12.50 8.47 -0.04
N ASP A 91 12.53 8.24 1.28
CA ASP A 91 13.13 7.04 1.90
C ASP A 91 12.35 5.75 1.57
N TYR A 92 11.11 5.88 1.09
CA TYR A 92 10.22 4.77 0.74
C TYR A 92 9.89 4.71 -0.76
N GLU A 93 10.41 5.64 -1.58
CA GLU A 93 10.10 5.73 -3.03
C GLU A 93 10.45 4.43 -3.76
N GLU A 94 11.66 3.91 -3.54
CA GLU A 94 12.15 2.69 -4.18
C GLU A 94 11.25 1.48 -3.85
N LEU A 95 10.87 1.33 -2.58
CA LEU A 95 9.97 0.27 -2.15
C LEU A 95 8.59 0.39 -2.80
N MET A 96 8.02 1.59 -2.87
CA MET A 96 6.74 1.83 -3.54
C MET A 96 6.81 1.51 -5.04
N VAL A 97 7.91 1.85 -5.70
CA VAL A 97 8.16 1.51 -7.11
C VAL A 97 8.31 0.00 -7.29
N ASP A 98 9.03 -0.68 -6.41
CA ASP A 98 9.23 -2.13 -6.46
C ASP A 98 7.92 -2.91 -6.34
N LEU A 99 6.99 -2.46 -5.50
CA LEU A 99 5.67 -3.07 -5.39
C LEU A 99 4.90 -3.05 -6.72
N MET A 100 5.15 -2.07 -7.59
CA MET A 100 4.45 -1.97 -8.87
C MET A 100 4.81 -3.08 -9.86
N PHE A 101 5.97 -3.74 -9.71
CA PHE A 101 6.27 -4.93 -10.51
C PHE A 101 5.28 -6.07 -10.26
N TYR A 102 4.68 -6.09 -9.08
CA TYR A 102 3.80 -7.16 -8.61
C TYR A 102 2.32 -6.82 -8.67
N TYR A 103 1.97 -5.62 -9.14
CA TYR A 103 0.59 -5.26 -9.44
C TYR A 103 0.00 -6.27 -10.45
N MET A 104 -1.10 -6.91 -10.04
CA MET A 104 -1.83 -7.86 -10.87
C MET A 104 -2.95 -7.13 -11.61
N SER A 105 -2.91 -7.20 -12.94
CA SER A 105 -4.03 -6.81 -13.79
C SER A 105 -4.63 -8.11 -14.35
N ASP A 106 -5.91 -8.36 -14.11
CA ASP A 106 -6.63 -9.57 -14.55
C ASP A 106 -6.98 -9.55 -16.05
N TYR A 107 -6.20 -8.85 -16.89
CA TYR A 107 -6.45 -8.78 -18.33
C TYR A 107 -5.75 -9.91 -19.09
N PRO A 108 -6.42 -10.61 -20.05
CA PRO A 108 -5.90 -11.77 -20.81
C PRO A 108 -4.46 -11.66 -21.35
N PHE A 109 -3.99 -10.45 -21.63
CA PHE A 109 -2.63 -10.18 -22.14
C PHE A 109 -1.53 -10.17 -21.06
N SER A 110 -1.88 -10.08 -19.77
CA SER A 110 -0.95 -10.14 -18.62
C SER A 110 -0.81 -11.56 -18.03
N TYR A 111 -1.78 -12.46 -18.28
CA TYR A 111 -1.84 -13.82 -17.71
C TYR A 111 -0.64 -14.70 -18.04
N LYS A 112 0.11 -14.38 -19.10
CA LYS A 112 1.33 -15.12 -19.47
C LYS A 112 2.44 -15.05 -18.42
N LYS A 113 2.26 -14.42 -17.25
CA LYS A 113 3.34 -14.24 -16.27
C LYS A 113 3.05 -14.63 -14.83
N PHE A 114 1.82 -14.97 -14.42
CA PHE A 114 1.64 -15.34 -13.00
C PHE A 114 2.31 -16.69 -12.68
N SER A 115 2.15 -17.68 -13.56
CA SER A 115 2.85 -18.97 -13.48
C SER A 115 4.36 -18.87 -13.69
N ASP A 116 4.81 -17.87 -14.47
CA ASP A 116 6.22 -17.72 -14.86
C ASP A 116 7.00 -16.85 -13.87
N ARG A 117 6.30 -16.15 -12.97
CA ARG A 117 6.87 -15.43 -11.82
C ARG A 117 6.98 -16.37 -10.63
N PHE A 118 7.83 -17.38 -10.76
CA PHE A 118 8.28 -18.11 -9.57
C PHE A 118 9.02 -17.12 -8.68
N ILE A 119 8.45 -16.88 -7.49
CA ILE A 119 9.08 -16.08 -6.45
C ILE A 119 9.68 -17.07 -5.46
N GLU A 120 10.96 -16.92 -5.19
CA GLU A 120 11.65 -17.70 -4.17
C GLU A 120 11.32 -17.19 -2.77
N GLU A 121 11.45 -18.06 -1.77
CA GLU A 121 11.17 -17.74 -0.36
C GLU A 121 11.86 -16.47 0.10
N LYS A 122 13.16 -16.32 -0.22
CA LYS A 122 13.96 -15.16 0.17
C LYS A 122 13.37 -13.86 -0.36
N VAL A 123 12.98 -13.83 -1.64
CA VAL A 123 12.40 -12.65 -2.30
C VAL A 123 11.02 -12.33 -1.72
N ALA A 124 10.16 -13.33 -1.52
CA ALA A 124 8.86 -13.13 -0.90
C ALA A 124 8.96 -12.59 0.53
N LEU A 125 9.89 -13.14 1.33
CA LEU A 125 10.15 -12.69 2.70
C LEU A 125 10.68 -11.25 2.74
N GLU A 126 11.59 -10.91 1.83
CA GLU A 126 12.15 -9.55 1.72
C GLU A 126 11.06 -8.52 1.37
N ILE A 127 10.26 -8.80 0.35
CA ILE A 127 9.14 -7.93 -0.06
C ILE A 127 8.16 -7.77 1.10
N TYR A 128 7.74 -8.87 1.74
CA TYR A 128 6.83 -8.83 2.89
C TYR A 128 7.36 -7.95 4.03
N ASN A 129 8.62 -8.13 4.43
CA ASN A 129 9.22 -7.36 5.52
C ASN A 129 9.38 -5.88 5.17
N ASN A 130 9.72 -5.57 3.92
CA ASN A 130 9.79 -4.19 3.46
C ASN A 130 8.39 -3.57 3.46
N THR A 131 7.38 -4.26 2.96
CA THR A 131 5.99 -3.78 3.02
C THR A 131 5.53 -3.53 4.45
N LEU A 132 5.87 -4.37 5.43
CA LEU A 132 5.58 -4.08 6.84
C LEU A 132 6.18 -2.76 7.32
N LYS A 133 7.42 -2.45 6.93
CA LYS A 133 8.06 -1.15 7.25
C LYS A 133 7.29 0.00 6.61
N LEU A 134 6.90 -0.13 5.33
CA LEU A 134 6.10 0.87 4.63
C LEU A 134 4.76 1.09 5.33
N LEU A 135 4.01 0.03 5.63
CA LEU A 135 2.70 0.11 6.28
C LEU A 135 2.81 0.75 7.68
N THR A 136 3.83 0.37 8.45
CA THR A 136 4.09 0.96 9.77
C THR A 136 4.35 2.46 9.66
N TRP A 137 5.15 2.88 8.68
CA TRP A 137 5.40 4.29 8.40
C TRP A 137 4.11 5.02 8.00
N LEU A 138 3.33 4.47 7.07
CA LEU A 138 2.05 5.04 6.62
C LEU A 138 1.02 5.18 7.76
N GLU A 139 0.86 4.14 8.59
CA GLU A 139 -0.06 4.16 9.74
C GLU A 139 0.36 5.20 10.79
N SER A 140 1.65 5.53 10.89
CA SER A 140 2.15 6.54 11.83
C SER A 140 1.60 7.96 11.57
N PHE A 141 1.00 8.22 10.41
CA PHE A 141 0.35 9.48 10.04
C PHE A 141 -1.14 9.53 10.34
N GLN A 142 -1.71 8.45 10.88
CA GLN A 142 -3.15 8.32 11.20
C GLN A 142 -3.42 8.34 12.71
N VAL A 143 -2.38 8.48 13.53
CA VAL A 143 -2.48 8.48 15.00
C VAL A 143 -3.29 9.68 15.49
N GLY A 144 -4.33 9.42 16.28
CA GLY A 144 -5.14 10.45 16.92
C GLY A 144 -6.27 11.02 16.06
N LEU A 145 -6.44 10.53 14.82
CA LEU A 145 -7.60 10.84 13.98
C LEU A 145 -8.84 10.08 14.50
N LYS A 146 -10.02 10.70 14.40
CA LYS A 146 -11.32 10.13 14.80
C LYS A 146 -12.44 10.69 13.93
#